data_AF-Q8CZ88-F1
#
_entry.id   AF-Q8CZ88-F1
#
_cell.length_a   1.000
_cell.length_b   1.000
_cell.length_c   1.000
_cell.angle_alpha   90.00
_cell.angle_beta   90.00
_cell.angle_gamma   90.00
#
_symmetry.space_group_name_H-M   'P 1'
#
loop_
_entity.id
_entity.type
_entity.pdbx_description
1 polymer ?
#
loop_
_entity_poly.entity_id
_entity_poly.type
_entity_poly.pdbx_seq_one_letter_code
_entity_poly.pdbx_strand_id
1 'polypeptide(L)'
;MTPFFELVILGELLVRENFSKLVAERKFIMKLKRFTLSLASLASFSLLVACSQRAQQVQQPAQQNTNTANAGGNQNQAAPVQNQPVAQPTDIDGTYTGQDDGDRITLVVTGTTGTWTELESDGDQKVKQVTFDSANQRMIIGDDVKIYTVNGNQIVVDDMDRDPSDQIVLTK
;
A
#
# COMPACT_ATOMS: atom_id res chain seq x y z
N MET A 1 -56.26 -5.99 -4.72
CA MET A 1 -55.28 -6.23 -5.81
C MET A 1 -53.83 -6.32 -5.31
N THR A 2 -53.60 -6.45 -4.00
CA THR A 2 -52.27 -6.49 -3.37
C THR A 2 -51.60 -7.87 -3.18
N PRO A 3 -52.28 -9.04 -3.15
CA PRO A 3 -51.61 -10.27 -2.71
C PRO A 3 -50.64 -10.87 -3.75
N PHE A 4 -50.79 -10.53 -5.03
CA PHE A 4 -49.93 -11.09 -6.08
C PHE A 4 -48.54 -10.45 -6.13
N PHE A 5 -48.40 -9.17 -5.79
CA PHE A 5 -47.09 -8.51 -5.78
C PHE A 5 -46.18 -9.04 -4.67
N GLU A 6 -46.73 -9.24 -3.46
CA GLU A 6 -46.02 -9.86 -2.34
C GLU A 6 -45.48 -11.25 -2.69
N LEU A 7 -46.28 -12.09 -3.36
CA LEU A 7 -45.87 -13.45 -3.71
C LEU A 7 -44.74 -13.47 -4.74
N VAL A 8 -44.72 -12.52 -5.69
CA VAL A 8 -43.62 -12.39 -6.67
C VAL A 8 -42.33 -11.93 -5.99
N ILE A 9 -42.40 -10.94 -5.08
CA ILE A 9 -41.23 -10.46 -4.33
C ILE A 9 -40.64 -11.57 -3.46
N LEU A 10 -41.49 -12.31 -2.74
CA LEU A 10 -41.08 -13.47 -1.93
C LEU A 10 -40.45 -14.56 -2.80
N GLY A 11 -40.99 -14.81 -4.00
CA GLY A 11 -40.43 -15.75 -4.96
C GLY A 11 -39.04 -15.33 -5.44
N GLU A 12 -38.87 -14.08 -5.85
CA GLU A 12 -37.59 -13.51 -6.28
C GLU A 12 -36.52 -13.55 -5.16
N LEU A 13 -36.92 -13.23 -3.92
CA LEU A 13 -36.00 -13.22 -2.78
C LEU A 13 -35.55 -14.63 -2.42
N LEU A 14 -36.46 -15.60 -2.45
CA LEU A 14 -36.14 -17.01 -2.22
C LEU A 14 -35.20 -17.55 -3.32
N VAL A 15 -35.41 -17.16 -4.59
CA VAL A 15 -34.49 -17.53 -5.68
C VAL A 15 -33.10 -16.93 -5.46
N ARG A 16 -33.01 -15.65 -5.05
CA ARG A 16 -31.72 -14.99 -4.75
C ARG A 16 -30.98 -15.66 -3.59
N GLU A 17 -31.65 -15.97 -2.48
CA GLU A 17 -31.02 -16.67 -1.35
C GLU A 17 -30.51 -18.06 -1.75
N ASN A 18 -31.31 -18.83 -2.49
CA ASN A 18 -30.90 -20.16 -2.97
C ASN A 18 -29.73 -20.07 -3.97
N PHE A 19 -29.70 -19.06 -4.84
CA PHE A 19 -28.57 -18.83 -5.75
C PHE A 19 -27.30 -18.45 -5.00
N SER A 20 -27.37 -17.57 -3.99
CA SER A 20 -26.22 -17.20 -3.16
C SER A 20 -25.67 -18.41 -2.38
N LYS A 21 -26.55 -19.27 -1.83
CA LYS A 21 -26.14 -20.55 -1.21
C LYS A 21 -25.47 -21.48 -2.21
N LEU A 22 -26.04 -21.66 -3.40
CA LEU A 22 -25.48 -22.55 -4.45
C LEU A 22 -24.12 -22.06 -4.96
N VAL A 23 -23.94 -20.75 -5.12
CA VAL A 23 -22.66 -20.15 -5.51
C VAL A 23 -21.63 -20.29 -4.39
N ALA A 24 -22.01 -20.10 -3.13
CA ALA A 24 -21.13 -20.31 -1.98
C ALA A 24 -20.70 -21.78 -1.85
N GLU A 25 -21.62 -22.74 -2.02
CA GLU A 25 -21.29 -24.17 -2.00
C GLU A 25 -20.40 -24.59 -3.17
N ARG A 26 -20.65 -24.04 -4.38
CA ARG A 26 -19.76 -24.27 -5.52
C ARG A 26 -18.37 -23.64 -5.33
N LYS A 27 -18.26 -22.49 -4.65
CA LYS A 27 -16.97 -21.87 -4.29
C LYS A 27 -16.20 -22.73 -3.26
N PHE A 28 -16.90 -23.46 -2.39
CA PHE A 28 -16.28 -24.40 -1.45
C PHE A 28 -15.80 -25.70 -2.14
N ILE A 29 -16.55 -26.21 -3.12
CA ILE A 29 -16.20 -27.46 -3.84
C ILE A 29 -15.03 -27.29 -4.83
N MET A 30 -14.77 -26.09 -5.35
CA MET A 30 -13.56 -25.85 -6.16
C MET A 30 -12.26 -25.71 -5.34
N LYS A 31 -12.36 -25.47 -4.02
CA LYS A 31 -11.19 -25.24 -3.14
C LYS A 31 -10.48 -26.51 -2.66
N LEU A 32 -10.92 -27.71 -3.06
CA LEU A 32 -10.38 -29.00 -2.58
C LEU A 32 -9.60 -29.82 -3.63
N LYS A 33 -9.25 -29.25 -4.80
CA LYS A 33 -8.64 -30.00 -5.90
C LYS A 33 -7.28 -29.49 -6.38
N ARG A 34 -6.34 -29.11 -5.51
CA ARG A 34 -4.94 -28.81 -5.93
C ARG A 34 -3.94 -29.09 -4.81
N PHE A 35 -3.76 -30.36 -4.45
CA PHE A 35 -2.71 -30.78 -3.51
C PHE A 35 -2.07 -32.07 -4.03
N THR A 36 -1.24 -31.96 -5.08
CA THR A 36 -0.20 -32.92 -5.51
C THR A 36 0.33 -32.51 -6.91
N LEU A 37 1.61 -32.80 -7.16
CA LEU A 37 2.42 -32.53 -8.36
C LEU A 37 2.86 -31.05 -8.51
N SER A 38 4.14 -30.66 -8.49
CA SER A 38 5.35 -31.38 -8.89
C SER A 38 6.59 -30.73 -8.24
N LEU A 39 7.55 -31.58 -7.85
CA LEU A 39 8.83 -31.27 -7.23
C LEU A 39 9.89 -31.18 -8.35
N ALA A 40 10.30 -29.99 -8.81
CA ALA A 40 11.47 -29.84 -9.71
C ALA A 40 11.85 -28.37 -9.96
N SER A 41 12.84 -27.82 -9.22
CA SER A 41 13.87 -26.90 -9.74
C SER A 41 14.80 -26.38 -8.62
N LEU A 42 15.75 -27.22 -8.19
CA LEU A 42 16.95 -26.79 -7.49
C LEU A 42 18.09 -26.65 -8.53
N ALA A 43 18.54 -25.42 -8.78
CA ALA A 43 19.79 -25.06 -9.46
C ALA A 43 19.81 -23.52 -9.58
N SER A 44 20.80 -22.73 -9.19
CA SER A 44 22.14 -22.95 -8.65
C SER A 44 22.59 -21.63 -8.00
N PHE A 45 23.33 -21.71 -6.89
CA PHE A 45 24.12 -20.60 -6.36
C PHE A 45 25.28 -20.29 -7.31
N SER A 46 25.54 -19.00 -7.56
CA SER A 46 26.85 -18.52 -8.02
C SER A 46 27.30 -17.32 -7.19
N LEU A 47 28.36 -17.55 -6.42
CA LEU A 47 29.19 -16.57 -5.72
C LEU A 47 30.04 -15.79 -6.73
N LEU A 48 30.28 -14.49 -6.51
CA LEU A 48 31.65 -13.97 -6.35
C LEU A 48 31.64 -12.50 -5.86
N VAL A 49 32.09 -12.31 -4.62
CA VAL A 49 32.60 -11.03 -4.12
C VAL A 49 34.03 -10.88 -4.63
N ALA A 50 34.33 -9.77 -5.30
CA ALA A 50 35.69 -9.37 -5.66
C ALA A 50 35.98 -7.96 -5.14
N CYS A 51 36.72 -7.88 -4.04
CA CYS A 51 37.42 -6.68 -3.59
C CYS A 51 38.64 -6.43 -4.48
N SER A 52 38.94 -5.16 -4.80
CA SER A 52 40.31 -4.64 -4.98
C SER A 52 40.29 -3.11 -4.90
N GLN A 53 40.90 -2.54 -3.85
CA GLN A 53 42.20 -1.85 -3.88
C GLN A 53 42.13 -0.47 -4.58
N ARG A 54 42.21 0.64 -3.84
CA ARG A 54 43.42 1.31 -3.32
C ARG A 54 43.73 2.56 -4.16
N ALA A 55 43.41 3.73 -3.62
CA ALA A 55 44.11 5.00 -3.86
C ALA A 55 43.62 5.96 -2.75
N GLN A 56 44.47 6.29 -1.77
CA GLN A 56 45.17 7.59 -1.68
C GLN A 56 44.20 8.69 -1.17
N GLN A 57 44.49 9.53 -0.17
CA GLN A 57 45.74 9.92 0.47
C GLN A 57 45.36 11.00 1.50
N VAL A 58 45.94 10.96 2.72
CA VAL A 58 46.31 12.09 3.62
C VAL A 58 45.27 13.16 4.03
N GLN A 59 45.25 13.81 5.19
CA GLN A 59 46.22 14.09 6.26
C GLN A 59 45.41 14.64 7.46
N GLN A 60 45.84 14.36 8.69
CA GLN A 60 45.35 15.00 9.92
C GLN A 60 46.55 15.57 10.69
N PRO A 61 46.40 16.68 11.43
CA PRO A 61 46.91 16.75 12.81
C PRO A 61 45.91 17.49 13.74
N ALA A 62 45.53 16.98 14.91
CA ALA A 62 46.24 16.93 16.20
C ALA A 62 46.31 18.28 16.95
N GLN A 63 45.80 18.29 18.20
CA GLN A 63 46.03 19.15 19.39
C GLN A 63 44.68 19.47 20.08
N GLN A 64 44.24 18.79 21.14
CA GLN A 64 44.76 18.64 22.51
C GLN A 64 44.60 19.91 23.38
N ASN A 65 43.64 19.83 24.30
CA ASN A 65 43.69 20.16 25.73
C ASN A 65 42.86 21.33 26.31
N THR A 66 42.34 21.02 27.51
CA THR A 66 41.95 21.85 28.67
C THR A 66 40.63 22.63 28.71
N ASN A 67 39.68 22.01 29.41
CA ASN A 67 38.72 22.54 30.41
C ASN A 67 38.75 24.04 30.72
N THR A 68 37.59 24.70 30.51
CA THR A 68 37.05 25.68 31.46
C THR A 68 35.53 25.85 31.26
N ALA A 69 34.79 25.67 32.35
CA ALA A 69 33.35 25.85 32.44
C ALA A 69 32.97 27.34 32.35
N ASN A 70 31.96 27.68 31.55
CA ASN A 70 30.82 28.52 31.97
C ASN A 70 29.90 28.90 30.79
N ALA A 71 28.60 28.98 31.13
CA ALA A 71 27.55 29.77 30.49
C ALA A 71 26.89 29.24 29.19
N GLY A 72 25.81 28.47 29.40
CA GLY A 72 24.45 28.85 28.98
C GLY A 72 24.16 29.07 27.49
N GLY A 73 23.43 28.14 26.88
CA GLY A 73 22.76 28.35 25.59
C GLY A 73 22.06 27.09 25.10
N ASN A 74 20.73 27.06 25.22
CA ASN A 74 19.83 25.98 24.79
C ASN A 74 20.17 25.44 23.39
N GLN A 75 20.61 24.18 23.32
CA GLN A 75 20.58 23.40 22.08
C GLN A 75 19.28 22.59 22.05
N ASN A 76 18.20 23.23 21.59
CA ASN A 76 17.07 22.49 21.07
C ASN A 76 17.47 21.97 19.68
N GLN A 77 17.94 20.72 19.61
CA GLN A 77 17.94 19.98 18.36
C GLN A 77 16.49 19.86 17.88
N ALA A 78 16.12 20.66 16.88
CA ALA A 78 14.85 20.49 16.18
C ALA A 78 14.84 19.12 15.51
N ALA A 79 13.86 18.28 15.85
CA ALA A 79 13.59 17.06 15.12
C ALA A 79 13.35 17.38 13.63
N PRO A 80 13.77 16.51 12.69
CA PRO A 80 13.54 16.73 11.26
C PRO A 80 12.04 16.94 11.00
N VAL A 81 11.71 17.97 10.22
CA VAL A 81 10.36 18.48 9.88
C VAL A 81 9.51 17.47 9.08
N GLN A 82 9.98 16.24 8.90
CA GLN A 82 9.49 15.29 7.90
C GLN A 82 8.10 14.72 8.20
N ASN A 83 7.59 14.89 9.43
CA ASN A 83 6.28 14.36 9.85
C ASN A 83 5.15 15.41 9.82
N GLN A 84 5.39 16.62 9.35
CA GLN A 84 4.32 17.61 9.19
C GLN A 84 3.48 17.31 7.93
N PRO A 85 2.13 17.35 8.02
CA PRO A 85 1.26 17.23 6.86
C PRO A 85 1.59 18.27 5.78
N VAL A 86 1.68 17.82 4.52
CA VAL A 86 1.81 18.70 3.34
C VAL A 86 0.55 18.60 2.51
N ALA A 87 -0.16 19.72 2.35
CA ALA A 87 -1.40 19.75 1.57
C ALA A 87 -1.20 19.23 0.14
N GLN A 88 -2.14 18.43 -0.35
CA GLN A 88 -2.12 17.78 -1.65
C GLN A 88 -3.08 18.47 -2.64
N PRO A 89 -2.86 18.34 -3.96
CA PRO A 89 -3.84 18.77 -4.97
C PRO A 89 -5.20 18.08 -4.77
N THR A 90 -6.28 18.80 -5.07
CA THR A 90 -7.66 18.29 -4.95
C THR A 90 -8.20 17.68 -6.24
N ASP A 91 -7.63 18.05 -7.39
CA ASP A 91 -8.01 17.52 -8.70
C ASP A 91 -7.01 16.44 -9.12
N ILE A 92 -7.30 15.21 -8.71
CA ILE A 92 -6.44 14.04 -8.91
C ILE A 92 -7.21 12.86 -9.51
N ASP A 93 -8.35 13.12 -10.15
CA ASP A 93 -9.18 12.09 -10.75
C ASP A 93 -8.40 11.27 -11.78
N GLY A 94 -8.70 9.97 -11.82
CA GLY A 94 -8.06 9.03 -12.72
C GLY A 94 -7.95 7.62 -12.16
N THR A 95 -7.35 6.74 -12.96
CA THR A 95 -7.09 5.35 -12.59
C THR A 95 -5.58 5.15 -12.51
N TYR A 96 -5.08 4.93 -11.32
CA TYR A 96 -3.67 4.71 -11.02
C TYR A 96 -3.41 3.22 -10.79
N THR A 97 -2.28 2.71 -11.27
CA THR A 97 -1.90 1.31 -11.13
C THR A 97 -0.48 1.15 -10.61
N GLY A 98 -0.22 0.07 -9.89
CA GLY A 98 1.10 -0.28 -9.37
C GLY A 98 1.11 -1.70 -8.81
N GLN A 99 2.16 -2.03 -8.07
CA GLN A 99 2.32 -3.34 -7.42
C GLN A 99 2.54 -3.15 -5.93
N ASP A 100 2.02 -4.08 -5.14
CA ASP A 100 2.22 -4.16 -3.70
C ASP A 100 2.26 -5.64 -3.31
N ASP A 101 3.31 -6.10 -2.62
CA ASP A 101 3.51 -7.50 -2.22
C ASP A 101 3.26 -8.57 -3.32
N GLY A 102 3.46 -8.20 -4.59
CA GLY A 102 3.24 -9.06 -5.76
C GLY A 102 1.82 -8.99 -6.34
N ASP A 103 0.88 -8.38 -5.63
CA ASP A 103 -0.47 -8.11 -6.10
C ASP A 103 -0.50 -6.84 -6.95
N ARG A 104 -1.41 -6.81 -7.94
CA ARG A 104 -1.62 -5.61 -8.75
C ARG A 104 -2.60 -4.70 -8.03
N ILE A 105 -2.18 -3.48 -7.77
CA ILE A 105 -3.03 -2.43 -7.22
C ILE A 105 -3.67 -1.62 -8.34
N THR A 106 -4.96 -1.36 -8.23
CA THR A 106 -5.69 -0.37 -9.03
C THR A 106 -6.43 0.59 -8.12
N LEU A 107 -6.03 1.86 -8.13
CA LEU A 107 -6.69 2.95 -7.42
C LEU A 107 -7.49 3.79 -8.42
N VAL A 108 -8.81 3.81 -8.29
CA VAL A 108 -9.69 4.69 -9.07
C VAL A 108 -10.10 5.86 -8.19
N VAL A 109 -9.79 7.08 -8.61
CA VAL A 109 -10.07 8.32 -7.87
C VAL A 109 -11.15 9.12 -8.58
N THR A 110 -12.15 9.55 -7.80
CA THR A 110 -13.24 10.45 -8.22
C THR A 110 -13.56 11.45 -7.10
N GLY A 111 -13.21 12.71 -7.33
CA GLY A 111 -13.26 13.78 -6.34
C GLY A 111 -12.39 13.46 -5.13
N THR A 112 -12.99 13.45 -3.94
CA THR A 112 -12.31 13.12 -2.67
C THR A 112 -12.45 11.65 -2.26
N THR A 113 -12.93 10.80 -3.17
CA THR A 113 -13.21 9.38 -2.89
C THR A 113 -12.60 8.48 -3.95
N GLY A 114 -12.62 7.17 -3.72
CA GLY A 114 -12.16 6.20 -4.69
C GLY A 114 -12.36 4.75 -4.29
N THR A 115 -11.77 3.86 -5.08
CA THR A 115 -11.67 2.43 -4.77
C THR A 115 -10.25 1.96 -4.93
N TRP A 116 -9.77 1.20 -3.95
CA TRP A 116 -8.51 0.48 -3.99
C TRP A 116 -8.79 -1.00 -4.25
N THR A 117 -8.30 -1.53 -5.36
CA THR A 117 -8.47 -2.92 -5.74
C THR A 117 -7.13 -3.63 -5.79
N GLU A 118 -6.97 -4.65 -4.96
CA GLU A 118 -5.87 -5.61 -5.03
C GLU A 118 -6.33 -6.79 -5.90
N LEU A 119 -5.55 -7.11 -6.93
CA LEU A 119 -5.71 -8.33 -7.71
C LEU A 119 -4.61 -9.32 -7.30
N GLU A 120 -5.05 -10.40 -6.66
CA GLU A 120 -4.17 -11.48 -6.21
C GLU A 120 -3.74 -12.39 -7.36
N SER A 121 -2.65 -13.11 -7.15
CA SER A 121 -2.10 -14.08 -8.13
C SER A 121 -3.07 -15.20 -8.53
N ASP A 122 -4.08 -15.51 -7.72
CA ASP A 122 -5.12 -16.51 -8.02
C ASP A 122 -6.33 -15.94 -8.79
N GLY A 123 -6.35 -14.62 -8.98
CA GLY A 123 -7.41 -13.88 -9.67
C GLY A 123 -8.53 -13.37 -8.76
N ASP A 124 -8.52 -13.69 -7.46
CA ASP A 124 -9.43 -13.05 -6.50
C ASP A 124 -9.07 -11.56 -6.39
N GLN A 125 -10.08 -10.74 -6.11
CA GLN A 125 -9.94 -9.30 -5.95
C GLN A 125 -10.45 -8.88 -4.58
N LYS A 126 -9.67 -8.07 -3.88
CA LYS A 126 -10.10 -7.35 -2.67
C LYS A 126 -10.32 -5.90 -3.05
N VAL A 127 -11.51 -5.38 -2.75
CA VAL A 127 -11.88 -4.00 -3.04
C VAL A 127 -12.16 -3.28 -1.73
N LYS A 128 -11.41 -2.20 -1.47
CA LYS A 128 -11.58 -1.29 -0.34
C LYS A 128 -12.06 0.08 -0.84
N GLN A 129 -12.92 0.73 -0.07
CA GLN A 129 -13.30 2.12 -0.32
C GLN A 129 -12.15 3.05 0.07
N VAL A 130 -12.02 4.18 -0.62
CA VAL A 130 -10.98 5.17 -0.35
C VAL A 130 -11.57 6.54 -0.12
N THR A 131 -11.03 7.28 0.85
CA THR A 131 -11.26 8.72 1.00
C THR A 131 -9.95 9.49 1.08
N PHE A 132 -9.90 10.68 0.50
CA PHE A 132 -8.75 11.57 0.49
C PHE A 132 -9.04 12.82 1.31
N ASP A 133 -8.17 13.09 2.28
CA ASP A 133 -8.07 14.35 3.00
C ASP A 133 -6.81 15.07 2.51
N SER A 134 -7.02 15.96 1.53
CA SER A 134 -5.94 16.70 0.88
C SER A 134 -5.31 17.75 1.78
N ALA A 135 -6.04 18.30 2.75
CA ALA A 135 -5.50 19.30 3.66
C ALA A 135 -4.51 18.66 4.64
N ASN A 136 -4.80 17.45 5.10
CA ASN A 136 -3.99 16.74 6.09
C ASN A 136 -3.06 15.68 5.49
N GLN A 137 -2.97 15.57 4.15
CA GLN A 137 -2.13 14.58 3.49
C GLN A 137 -2.49 13.14 3.91
N ARG A 138 -3.78 12.82 4.00
CA ARG A 138 -4.25 11.49 4.42
C ARG A 138 -5.10 10.83 3.36
N MET A 139 -4.81 9.56 3.13
CA MET A 139 -5.63 8.65 2.35
C MET A 139 -6.10 7.56 3.31
N ILE A 140 -7.40 7.28 3.33
CA ILE A 140 -7.96 6.19 4.14
C ILE A 140 -8.37 5.09 3.17
N ILE A 141 -7.89 3.88 3.37
CA ILE A 141 -8.15 2.70 2.52
C ILE A 141 -8.87 1.66 3.38
N GLY A 142 -10.18 1.54 3.22
CA GLY A 142 -11.00 0.83 4.20
C GLY A 142 -10.99 1.59 5.53
N ASP A 143 -10.36 1.01 6.55
CA ASP A 143 -10.11 1.61 7.86
C ASP A 143 -8.62 1.96 8.10
N ASP A 144 -7.74 1.63 7.15
CA ASP A 144 -6.30 1.88 7.24
C ASP A 144 -5.98 3.33 6.84
N VAL A 145 -5.25 4.06 7.69
CA VAL A 145 -4.81 5.43 7.39
C VAL A 145 -3.41 5.40 6.80
N LYS A 146 -3.23 6.06 5.64
CA LYS A 146 -1.98 6.19 4.90
C LYS A 146 -1.65 7.66 4.63
N ILE A 147 -0.38 7.97 4.40
CA ILE A 147 0.07 9.26 3.86
C ILE A 147 0.10 9.12 2.35
N TYR A 148 -0.38 10.13 1.62
CA TYR A 148 -0.26 10.13 0.16
C TYR A 148 0.46 11.39 -0.35
N THR A 149 1.22 11.23 -1.43
CA THR A 149 1.90 12.32 -2.12
C THR A 149 1.61 12.25 -3.61
N VAL A 150 1.14 13.35 -4.18
CA VAL A 150 0.79 13.45 -5.60
C VAL A 150 1.90 14.15 -6.36
N ASN A 151 2.49 13.45 -7.33
CA ASN A 151 3.54 13.96 -8.22
C ASN A 151 3.06 13.85 -9.68
N GLY A 152 2.17 14.76 -10.10
CA GLY A 152 1.57 14.73 -11.44
C GLY A 152 0.69 13.49 -11.64
N ASN A 153 1.14 12.58 -12.52
CA ASN A 153 0.44 11.31 -12.79
C ASN A 153 0.79 10.19 -11.81
N GLN A 154 1.61 10.46 -10.80
CA GLN A 154 2.00 9.50 -9.77
C GLN A 154 1.34 9.83 -8.43
N ILE A 155 0.90 8.79 -7.73
CA ILE A 155 0.55 8.83 -6.31
C ILE A 155 1.50 7.89 -5.57
N VAL A 156 2.21 8.41 -4.58
CA VAL A 156 3.01 7.63 -3.65
C VAL A 156 2.21 7.47 -2.37
N VAL A 157 2.05 6.25 -1.88
CA VAL A 157 1.33 5.91 -0.66
C VAL A 157 2.35 5.36 0.34
N ASP A 158 2.42 5.98 1.51
CA ASP A 158 3.30 5.59 2.61
C ASP A 158 2.46 5.22 3.84
N ASP A 159 3.01 4.34 4.68
CA ASP A 159 2.50 4.12 6.03
C ASP A 159 2.74 5.33 6.94
N MET A 160 2.08 5.37 8.10
CA MET A 160 2.13 6.54 9.01
C MET A 160 3.53 6.82 9.57
N ASP A 161 4.35 5.78 9.74
CA ASP A 161 5.76 5.87 10.14
C ASP A 161 6.71 6.11 8.96
N ARG A 162 6.18 6.06 7.73
CA ARG A 162 6.91 6.14 6.46
C ARG A 162 8.01 5.07 6.36
N ASP A 163 7.73 3.83 6.76
CA ASP A 163 8.63 2.71 6.46
C ASP A 163 8.76 2.57 4.92
N PRO A 164 9.98 2.72 4.35
CA PRO A 164 10.17 2.59 2.92
C PRO A 164 9.91 1.16 2.38
N SER A 165 9.85 0.12 3.22
CA SER A 165 9.47 -1.22 2.76
C SER A 165 8.01 -1.31 2.32
N ASP A 166 7.17 -0.45 2.87
CA ASP A 166 5.71 -0.48 2.69
C ASP A 166 5.25 0.62 1.71
N GLN A 167 6.18 1.32 1.06
CA GLN A 167 5.88 2.36 0.10
C GLN A 167 5.31 1.77 -1.20
N ILE A 168 4.13 2.25 -1.57
CA ILE A 168 3.45 1.85 -2.80
C ILE A 168 3.45 3.03 -3.78
N VAL A 169 3.95 2.82 -4.99
CA VAL A 169 3.98 3.82 -6.05
C VAL A 169 2.98 3.45 -7.14
N LEU A 170 1.99 4.32 -7.35
CA LEU A 170 0.94 4.14 -8.35
C LEU A 170 1.04 5.20 -9.45
N THR A 171 0.78 4.82 -10.70
CA THR A 171 0.87 5.73 -11.86
C THR A 171 -0.35 5.58 -12.77
N LYS A 172 -0.86 6.70 -13.31
CA LYS A 172 -1.91 6.74 -14.35
C LYS A 172 -1.39 7.06 -15.73
#